data_AF-A0A970HZI5-F1
#
_entry.id   AF-A0A970HZI5-F1
#
_cell.length_a   1.000
_cell.length_b   1.000
_cell.length_c   1.000
_cell.angle_alpha   90.00
_cell.angle_beta   90.00
_cell.angle_gamma   90.00
#
_symmetry.space_group_name_H-M   'P 1'
#
loop_
_entity.id
_entity.type
_entity.pdbx_description
1 polymer ?
#
loop_
_entity_poly.entity_id
_entity_poly.type
_entity_poly.pdbx_seq_one_letter_code
_entity_poly.pdbx_strand_id
1 'polypeptide(L)'
;MEAAFQIPEPFLFSPLKHYLPYIREYAERKAEKEGYPGSPEFLRELKHIGSCVMDIYRGSLSPDHIFREIRDFLLSRGTAGKKAYGRWTGKSYSSYRIIKLSDNSEWILKYNEDDSRYVHIFPSRSGPYTFRVKANTLKSALLYQVLVGRDYISGEDLNRARHPAGLSPVKSIEDARAITEMIEMLRD
;
A
#
# COMPACT_ATOMS: atom_id res chain seq x y z
N MET A 1 -21.43 12.15 0.16
CA MET A 1 -20.57 11.76 1.30
C MET A 1 -19.90 10.46 0.91
N GLU A 2 -18.66 10.52 0.45
CA GLU A 2 -17.90 9.31 0.10
C GLU A 2 -17.46 8.61 1.39
N ALA A 3 -17.72 7.30 1.47
CA ALA A 3 -17.26 6.49 2.58
C ALA A 3 -15.73 6.43 2.51
N ALA A 4 -15.05 7.10 3.45
CA ALA A 4 -13.63 6.92 3.66
C ALA A 4 -13.31 5.43 3.83
N PHE A 5 -12.18 4.96 3.27
CA PHE A 5 -11.72 3.58 3.45
C PHE A 5 -11.62 3.27 4.94
N GLN A 6 -12.56 2.49 5.45
CA GLN A 6 -12.66 2.22 6.88
C GLN A 6 -11.86 0.98 7.22
N ILE A 7 -10.92 1.12 8.15
CA ILE A 7 -10.13 0.02 8.68
C ILE A 7 -10.75 -0.37 10.01
N PRO A 8 -11.49 -1.50 10.09
CA PRO A 8 -12.14 -1.91 11.32
C PRO A 8 -11.10 -2.30 12.38
N GLU A 9 -11.43 -2.12 13.65
CA GLU A 9 -10.68 -2.76 14.72
C GLU A 9 -10.84 -4.29 14.62
N PRO A 10 -9.81 -5.09 14.96
CA PRO A 10 -8.53 -4.69 15.57
C PRO A 10 -7.39 -4.48 14.56
N PHE A 11 -7.69 -4.14 13.30
CA PHE A 11 -6.71 -4.15 12.23
C PHE A 11 -5.90 -2.86 12.16
N LEU A 12 -4.59 -3.03 11.92
CA LEU A 12 -3.73 -1.99 11.38
C LEU A 12 -3.42 -2.35 9.93
N PHE A 13 -3.79 -1.47 9.00
CA PHE A 13 -3.56 -1.64 7.57
C PHE A 13 -3.23 -0.30 6.92
N SER A 14 -2.43 -0.30 5.86
CA SER A 14 -2.13 0.91 5.10
C SER A 14 -2.48 0.67 3.64
N PRO A 15 -3.71 1.05 3.20
CA PRO A 15 -4.16 0.72 1.85
C PRO A 15 -3.30 1.40 0.78
N LEU A 16 -2.82 2.63 1.04
CA LEU A 16 -1.90 3.34 0.14
C LEU A 16 -0.53 2.65 -0.03
N LYS A 17 -0.18 1.67 0.82
CA LYS A 17 1.06 0.88 0.72
C LYS A 17 0.85 -0.52 0.20
N HIS A 18 -0.36 -1.06 0.28
CA HIS A 18 -0.57 -2.50 0.24
C HIS A 18 -1.77 -2.94 -0.60
N TYR A 19 -2.58 -2.03 -1.13
CA TYR A 19 -3.81 -2.39 -1.86
C TYR A 19 -3.95 -1.60 -3.16
N LEU A 20 -3.62 -2.25 -4.29
CA LEU A 20 -3.56 -1.60 -5.60
C LEU A 20 -4.86 -0.88 -6.00
N PRO A 21 -6.07 -1.46 -5.83
CA PRO A 21 -7.30 -0.77 -6.23
C PRO A 21 -7.47 0.58 -5.51
N TYR A 22 -7.19 0.65 -4.20
CA TYR A 22 -7.23 1.92 -3.48
C TYR A 22 -6.14 2.90 -3.93
N ILE A 23 -4.94 2.41 -4.27
CA ILE A 23 -3.86 3.28 -4.75
C ILE A 23 -4.27 3.92 -6.10
N ARG A 24 -4.94 3.17 -6.98
CA ARG A 24 -5.51 3.69 -8.24
C ARG A 24 -6.53 4.78 -7.97
N GLU A 25 -7.59 4.46 -7.22
CA GLU A 25 -8.64 5.41 -6.86
C GLU A 25 -8.07 6.68 -6.17
N TYR A 26 -7.07 6.51 -5.30
CA TYR A 26 -6.38 7.61 -4.66
C TYR A 26 -5.68 8.51 -5.69
N ALA A 27 -4.97 7.94 -6.66
CA ALA A 27 -4.28 8.69 -7.71
C ALA A 27 -5.26 9.48 -8.56
N GLU A 28 -6.38 8.87 -8.95
CA GLU A 28 -7.41 9.52 -9.77
C GLU A 28 -8.07 10.69 -9.04
N ARG A 29 -8.53 10.47 -7.81
CA ARG A 29 -9.12 11.52 -6.98
C ARG A 29 -8.16 12.67 -6.69
N LYS A 30 -6.86 12.39 -6.55
CA LYS A 30 -5.84 13.43 -6.37
C LYS A 30 -5.59 14.17 -7.68
N ALA A 31 -5.56 13.50 -8.83
CA ALA A 31 -5.39 14.15 -10.13
C ALA A 31 -6.50 15.18 -10.45
N GLU A 32 -7.71 14.98 -9.94
CA GLU A 32 -8.80 15.96 -10.08
C GLU A 32 -8.64 17.24 -9.24
N LYS A 33 -7.84 17.17 -8.17
CA LYS A 33 -7.76 18.22 -7.13
C LYS A 33 -6.40 18.90 -7.06
N GLU A 34 -5.37 18.19 -7.48
CA GLU A 34 -3.98 18.63 -7.43
C GLU A 34 -3.55 19.08 -8.82
N GLY A 35 -2.59 20.00 -8.86
CA GLY A 35 -1.85 20.36 -10.05
C GLY A 35 -0.40 20.61 -9.66
N TYR A 36 0.52 20.58 -10.62
CA TYR A 36 1.93 20.86 -10.34
C TYR A 36 2.10 22.22 -9.62
N PRO A 37 2.87 22.32 -8.51
CA PRO A 37 3.80 21.33 -7.94
C PRO A 37 3.20 20.37 -6.88
N GLY A 38 1.89 20.38 -6.68
CA GLY A 38 1.16 19.60 -5.68
C GLY A 38 1.02 20.36 -4.36
N SER A 39 -0.08 20.13 -3.65
CA SER A 39 -0.33 20.74 -2.34
C SER A 39 0.63 20.19 -1.26
N PRO A 40 0.98 20.98 -0.23
CA PRO A 40 1.71 20.49 0.92
C PRO A 40 1.07 19.28 1.59
N GLU A 41 -0.27 19.19 1.59
CA GLU A 41 -1.07 18.09 2.13
C GLU A 41 -0.78 16.81 1.36
N PHE A 42 -0.90 16.85 0.03
CA PHE A 42 -0.58 15.72 -0.84
C PHE A 42 0.86 15.25 -0.66
N LEU A 43 1.82 16.16 -0.62
CA LEU A 43 3.22 15.82 -0.41
C LEU A 43 3.46 15.19 0.98
N ARG A 44 2.75 15.62 2.03
CA ARG A 44 2.78 14.99 3.35
C ARG A 44 2.18 13.58 3.33
N GLU A 45 1.06 13.38 2.65
CA GLU A 45 0.44 12.06 2.46
C GLU A 45 1.43 11.08 1.81
N LEU A 46 2.14 11.51 0.77
CA LEU A 46 3.17 10.69 0.12
C LEU A 46 4.37 10.39 1.03
N LYS A 47 4.73 11.28 1.97
CA LYS A 47 5.80 10.99 2.94
C LYS A 47 5.45 9.80 3.84
N HIS A 48 4.17 9.59 4.17
CA HIS A 48 3.73 8.46 5.00
C HIS A 48 3.93 7.09 4.35
N ILE A 49 4.10 7.02 3.02
CA ILE A 49 4.49 5.80 2.31
C ILE A 49 5.85 5.28 2.82
N GLY A 50 6.72 6.16 3.33
CA GLY A 50 8.03 5.79 3.88
C GLY A 50 9.11 5.62 2.81
N SER A 51 10.20 4.92 3.12
CA SER A 51 11.35 4.72 2.21
C SER A 51 11.65 3.24 1.90
N CYS A 52 10.99 2.31 2.61
CA CYS A 52 11.24 0.87 2.48
C CYS A 52 10.59 0.27 1.23
N VAL A 53 10.98 -0.97 0.92
CA VAL A 53 10.22 -1.82 -0.01
C VAL A 53 8.91 -2.27 0.64
N MET A 54 7.85 -2.41 -0.16
CA MET A 54 6.55 -2.88 0.27
C MET A 54 5.98 -3.91 -0.70
N ASP A 55 5.02 -4.68 -0.19
CA ASP A 55 4.31 -5.72 -0.92
C ASP A 55 2.87 -5.22 -1.15
N ILE A 56 2.43 -5.17 -2.41
CA ILE A 56 1.13 -4.65 -2.83
C ILE A 56 0.28 -5.79 -3.36
N TYR A 57 -0.93 -5.91 -2.81
CA TYR A 57 -1.96 -6.82 -3.28
C TYR A 57 -2.67 -6.24 -4.51
N ARG A 58 -2.86 -7.09 -5.52
CA ARG A 58 -3.53 -6.80 -6.79
C ARG A 58 -4.61 -7.84 -7.14
N GLY A 59 -5.09 -8.60 -6.16
CA GLY A 59 -6.13 -9.61 -6.38
C GLY A 59 -7.54 -8.99 -6.35
N SER A 60 -8.55 -9.86 -6.35
CA SER A 60 -9.96 -9.48 -6.51
C SER A 60 -10.73 -9.25 -5.20
N LEU A 61 -10.15 -9.57 -4.03
CA LEU A 61 -10.83 -9.38 -2.75
C LEU A 61 -10.92 -7.91 -2.40
N SER A 62 -12.13 -7.48 -2.05
CA SER A 62 -12.37 -6.16 -1.47
C SER A 62 -11.77 -6.07 -0.05
N PRO A 63 -11.52 -4.86 0.47
CA PRO A 63 -11.05 -4.67 1.84
C PRO A 63 -11.98 -5.32 2.87
N ASP A 64 -13.29 -5.16 2.70
CA ASP A 64 -14.29 -5.74 3.60
C ASP A 64 -14.22 -7.27 3.62
N HIS A 65 -13.95 -7.89 2.47
CA HIS A 65 -13.75 -9.35 2.38
C HIS A 65 -12.44 -9.76 3.05
N ILE A 66 -11.34 -9.05 2.80
CA ILE A 66 -10.06 -9.29 3.46
C ILE A 66 -10.23 -9.23 4.98
N PHE A 67 -10.76 -8.13 5.53
CA PHE A 67 -10.92 -7.99 6.98
C PHE A 67 -11.86 -9.03 7.57
N ARG A 68 -12.95 -9.37 6.89
CA ARG A 68 -13.91 -10.38 7.34
C ARG A 68 -13.26 -11.75 7.42
N GLU A 69 -12.60 -12.20 6.35
CA GLU A 69 -11.95 -13.52 6.34
C GLU A 69 -10.86 -13.65 7.39
N ILE A 70 -10.03 -12.61 7.56
CA ILE A 70 -8.99 -12.61 8.60
C ILE A 70 -9.64 -12.66 9.99
N ARG A 71 -10.71 -11.89 10.23
CA ARG A 71 -11.42 -11.89 11.51
C ARG A 71 -12.03 -13.26 11.82
N ASP A 72 -12.69 -13.88 10.83
CA ASP A 72 -13.32 -15.20 10.99
C ASP A 72 -12.27 -16.28 11.25
N PHE A 73 -11.11 -16.18 10.60
CA PHE A 73 -9.94 -17.01 10.91
C PHE A 73 -9.48 -16.84 12.36
N LEU A 74 -9.36 -15.61 12.86
CA LEU A 74 -8.93 -15.35 14.24
C LEU A 74 -9.95 -15.83 15.28
N LEU A 75 -11.24 -15.66 14.99
CA LEU A 75 -12.33 -16.12 15.86
C LEU A 75 -12.37 -17.64 15.95
N SER A 76 -12.32 -18.34 14.82
CA SER A 76 -12.31 -19.81 14.79
C SER A 76 -11.11 -20.45 15.49
N ARG A 77 -9.99 -19.72 15.59
CA ARG A 77 -8.78 -20.13 16.32
C ARG A 77 -8.77 -19.71 17.79
N GLY A 78 -9.76 -18.95 18.26
CA GLY A 78 -9.77 -18.39 19.61
C GLY A 78 -8.64 -17.38 19.85
N THR A 79 -8.11 -16.76 18.79
CA THR A 79 -6.98 -15.82 18.85
C THR A 79 -7.39 -14.37 18.63
N ALA A 80 -8.69 -14.09 18.55
CA ALA A 80 -9.20 -12.74 18.27
C ALA A 80 -8.80 -11.69 19.33
N GLY A 81 -8.66 -12.05 20.61
CA GLY A 81 -8.30 -11.07 21.65
C GLY A 81 -6.80 -10.77 21.73
N LYS A 82 -6.42 -9.50 21.97
CA LYS A 82 -5.02 -9.01 21.98
C LYS A 82 -4.01 -9.93 22.67
N LYS A 83 -4.30 -10.38 23.90
CA LYS A 83 -3.41 -11.28 24.66
C LYS A 83 -3.24 -12.65 23.98
N ALA A 84 -4.33 -13.22 23.47
CA ALA A 84 -4.29 -14.50 22.75
C ALA A 84 -3.60 -14.35 21.40
N TYR A 85 -3.91 -13.29 20.66
CA TYR A 85 -3.27 -12.93 19.40
C TYR A 85 -1.76 -12.82 19.55
N GLY A 86 -1.28 -12.01 20.50
CA GLY A 86 0.16 -11.81 20.74
C GLY A 86 0.91 -13.07 21.15
N ARG A 87 0.27 -14.00 21.87
CA ARG A 87 0.84 -15.33 22.17
C ARG A 87 0.93 -16.19 20.91
N TRP A 88 -0.10 -16.16 20.07
CA TRP A 88 -0.15 -16.98 18.86
C TRP A 88 0.79 -16.48 17.76
N THR A 89 0.86 -15.18 17.50
CA THR A 89 1.76 -14.59 16.51
C THR A 89 3.20 -14.53 16.98
N GLY A 90 3.41 -14.34 18.28
CA GLY A 90 4.66 -13.83 18.86
C GLY A 90 4.70 -12.30 18.80
N LYS A 91 5.55 -11.71 19.66
CA LYS A 91 5.71 -10.25 19.81
C LYS A 91 7.05 -9.71 19.31
N SER A 92 7.98 -10.58 18.92
CA SER A 92 9.28 -10.13 18.43
C SER A 92 9.15 -9.49 17.05
N TYR A 93 10.12 -8.68 16.66
CA TYR A 93 10.14 -8.05 15.33
C TYR A 93 10.11 -9.07 14.17
N SER A 94 10.70 -10.25 14.36
CA SER A 94 10.72 -11.35 13.38
C SER A 94 9.49 -12.27 13.48
N SER A 95 8.63 -12.09 14.48
CA SER A 95 7.44 -12.90 14.67
C SER A 95 6.30 -12.46 13.75
N TYR A 96 5.82 -13.39 12.93
CA TYR A 96 4.63 -13.21 12.11
C TYR A 96 3.98 -14.56 11.80
N ARG A 97 2.76 -14.51 11.27
CA ARG A 97 2.05 -15.65 10.70
C ARG A 97 1.65 -15.33 9.27
N ILE A 98 1.56 -16.37 8.46
CA ILE A 98 1.00 -16.28 7.11
C ILE A 98 -0.31 -17.04 7.13
N ILE A 99 -1.36 -16.44 6.58
CA ILE A 99 -2.64 -17.10 6.33
C ILE A 99 -3.00 -16.96 4.86
N LYS A 100 -3.82 -17.89 4.37
CA LYS A 100 -4.34 -17.87 3.01
C LYS A 100 -5.80 -17.45 3.02
N LEU A 101 -6.19 -16.57 2.11
CA LEU A 101 -7.57 -16.13 1.91
C LEU A 101 -8.24 -16.90 0.77
N SER A 102 -9.55 -16.66 0.56
CA SER A 102 -10.39 -17.40 -0.39
C SER A 102 -9.95 -17.29 -1.85
N ASP A 103 -9.29 -16.20 -2.23
CA ASP A 103 -8.70 -16.01 -3.56
C ASP A 103 -7.34 -16.70 -3.74
N ASN A 104 -6.85 -17.42 -2.71
CA ASN A 104 -5.49 -17.97 -2.59
C ASN A 104 -4.37 -16.96 -2.32
N SER A 105 -4.67 -15.69 -2.13
CA SER A 105 -3.66 -14.74 -1.67
C SER A 105 -3.18 -15.07 -0.27
N GLU A 106 -1.93 -14.69 0.00
CA GLU A 106 -1.29 -14.92 1.29
C GLU A 106 -1.08 -13.60 2.01
N TRP A 107 -1.41 -13.56 3.29
CA TRP A 107 -1.37 -12.36 4.11
C TRP A 107 -0.56 -12.58 5.38
N ILE A 108 0.30 -11.62 5.68
CA ILE A 108 1.13 -11.57 6.87
C ILE A 108 0.31 -10.94 7.99
N LEU A 109 0.26 -11.63 9.12
CA LEU A 109 -0.30 -11.17 10.38
C LEU A 109 0.84 -10.96 11.37
N LYS A 110 0.99 -9.74 11.85
CA LYS A 110 2.01 -9.34 12.82
C LYS A 110 1.37 -8.66 14.01
N TYR A 111 1.97 -8.83 15.19
CA TYR A 111 1.55 -8.17 16.41
C TYR A 111 1.99 -6.71 16.43
N ASN A 112 1.07 -5.82 16.82
CA ASN A 112 1.32 -4.42 17.12
C ASN A 112 0.95 -4.16 18.59
N GLU A 113 1.70 -3.30 19.28
CA GLU A 113 1.46 -2.98 20.69
C GLU A 113 0.25 -2.07 20.93
N ASP A 114 -0.34 -1.46 19.90
CA ASP A 114 -1.56 -0.65 20.02
C ASP A 114 -2.71 -1.45 20.65
N ASP A 115 -3.44 -0.85 21.59
CA ASP A 115 -4.53 -1.51 22.32
C ASP A 115 -5.75 -1.80 21.44
N SER A 116 -6.04 -0.92 20.48
CA SER A 116 -7.17 -1.01 19.57
C SER A 116 -6.82 -1.71 18.26
N ARG A 117 -5.58 -1.58 17.77
CA ARG A 117 -5.12 -2.02 16.44
C ARG A 117 -3.90 -2.94 16.52
N TYR A 118 -4.05 -4.03 17.26
CA TYR A 118 -2.97 -5.01 17.49
C TYR A 118 -2.72 -5.99 16.35
N VAL A 119 -3.60 -6.07 15.34
CA VAL A 119 -3.47 -6.99 14.19
C VAL A 119 -2.95 -6.23 12.97
N HIS A 120 -1.63 -6.13 12.83
CA HIS A 120 -1.02 -5.54 11.64
C HIS A 120 -1.04 -6.53 10.49
N ILE A 121 -1.69 -6.15 9.38
CA ILE A 121 -1.80 -6.98 8.19
C ILE A 121 -1.14 -6.34 6.99
N PHE A 122 -0.54 -7.17 6.14
CA PHE A 122 -0.07 -6.79 4.81
C PHE A 122 0.13 -8.04 3.95
N PRO A 123 0.15 -7.92 2.62
CA PRO A 123 0.34 -9.07 1.72
C PRO A 123 1.69 -9.76 1.94
N SER A 124 1.71 -11.08 1.79
CA SER A 124 2.94 -11.89 1.89
C SER A 124 3.88 -11.62 0.72
N ARG A 125 5.18 -11.61 1.03
CA ARG A 125 6.25 -11.54 0.03
C ARG A 125 6.08 -12.65 -0.99
N SER A 126 6.01 -12.30 -2.26
CA SER A 126 5.92 -13.25 -3.37
C SER A 126 4.69 -14.17 -3.30
N GLY A 127 3.70 -13.85 -2.47
CA GLY A 127 2.44 -14.59 -2.42
C GLY A 127 1.61 -14.36 -3.70
N PRO A 128 0.62 -15.22 -3.98
CA PRO A 128 -0.30 -15.00 -5.10
C PRO A 128 -0.93 -13.60 -5.05
N TYR A 129 -1.07 -13.00 -6.23
CA TYR A 129 -1.61 -11.64 -6.39
C TYR A 129 -0.85 -10.55 -5.64
N THR A 130 0.44 -10.76 -5.33
CA THR A 130 1.29 -9.76 -4.69
C THR A 130 2.50 -9.43 -5.55
N PHE A 131 2.85 -8.15 -5.64
CA PHE A 131 4.11 -7.70 -6.22
C PHE A 131 4.85 -6.78 -5.24
N ARG A 132 6.17 -6.71 -5.38
CA ARG A 132 7.02 -5.89 -4.53
C ARG A 132 7.46 -4.63 -5.26
N VAL A 133 7.41 -3.49 -4.57
CA VAL A 133 7.85 -2.19 -5.11
C VAL A 133 8.64 -1.40 -4.07
N LYS A 134 9.61 -0.59 -4.52
CA LYS A 134 10.30 0.40 -3.66
C LYS A 134 9.35 1.57 -3.38
N ALA A 135 9.34 2.11 -2.16
CA ALA A 135 8.50 3.27 -1.83
C ALA A 135 8.69 4.45 -2.80
N ASN A 136 9.93 4.76 -3.18
CA ASN A 136 10.19 5.87 -4.09
C ASN A 136 9.69 5.61 -5.51
N THR A 137 9.60 4.35 -5.94
CA THR A 137 8.99 3.98 -7.22
C THR A 137 7.49 4.30 -7.19
N LEU A 138 6.78 3.85 -6.15
CA LEU A 138 5.36 4.14 -5.98
C LEU A 138 5.08 5.65 -5.85
N LYS A 139 5.85 6.37 -5.02
CA LYS A 139 5.71 7.84 -4.89
C LYS A 139 5.91 8.55 -6.22
N SER A 140 6.88 8.12 -7.03
CA SER A 140 7.15 8.75 -8.32
C SER A 140 6.03 8.49 -9.31
N ALA A 141 5.49 7.27 -9.32
CA ALA A 141 4.33 6.94 -10.15
C ALA A 141 3.11 7.78 -9.76
N LEU A 142 2.83 7.91 -8.45
CA LEU A 142 1.76 8.77 -7.94
C LEU A 142 1.98 10.24 -8.29
N LEU A 143 3.18 10.78 -8.07
CA LEU A 143 3.51 12.18 -8.40
C LEU A 143 3.33 12.45 -9.89
N TYR A 144 3.81 11.56 -10.75
CA TYR A 144 3.70 11.72 -12.19
C TYR A 144 2.23 11.66 -12.64
N GLN A 145 1.49 10.64 -12.19
CA GLN A 145 0.09 10.44 -12.54
C GLN A 145 -0.80 11.59 -12.07
N VAL A 146 -0.51 12.16 -10.90
CA VAL A 146 -1.30 13.25 -10.28
C VAL A 146 -0.92 14.63 -10.81
N LEU A 147 0.37 14.91 -11.04
CA LEU A 147 0.84 16.27 -11.32
C LEU A 147 1.14 16.56 -12.79
N VAL A 148 1.37 15.53 -13.61
CA VAL A 148 1.82 15.70 -15.00
C VAL A 148 0.81 15.14 -16.01
N GLY A 149 0.35 13.90 -15.85
CA GLY A 149 -0.72 13.35 -16.70
C GLY A 149 -0.35 12.14 -17.56
N ARG A 150 -1.29 11.75 -18.44
CA ARG A 150 -1.51 10.37 -18.87
C ARG A 150 -0.87 9.95 -20.21
N ASP A 151 -0.21 10.84 -20.94
CA ASP A 151 0.13 10.57 -22.34
C ASP A 151 1.51 9.91 -22.48
N TYR A 152 2.58 10.70 -22.53
CA TYR A 152 3.94 10.21 -22.78
C TYR A 152 4.87 10.42 -21.58
N ILE A 153 5.48 9.34 -21.11
CA ILE A 153 6.40 9.36 -19.96
C ILE A 153 7.81 9.71 -20.44
N SER A 154 8.17 10.99 -20.37
CA SER A 154 9.54 11.43 -20.59
C SER A 154 10.37 11.40 -19.29
N GLY A 155 11.68 11.20 -19.39
CA GLY A 155 12.58 11.25 -18.24
C GLY A 155 12.65 12.63 -17.57
N GLU A 156 12.47 13.70 -18.36
CA GLU A 156 12.41 15.07 -17.87
C GLU A 156 11.15 15.29 -17.02
N ASP A 157 9.98 14.90 -17.55
CA ASP A 157 8.70 15.03 -16.84
C ASP A 157 8.68 14.18 -15.57
N LEU A 158 9.26 12.98 -15.62
CA LEU A 158 9.40 12.13 -14.45
C LEU A 158 10.25 12.78 -13.36
N ASN A 159 11.38 13.38 -13.73
CA ASN A 159 12.24 14.09 -12.78
C ASN A 159 11.61 15.40 -12.29
N ARG A 160 10.84 16.09 -13.13
CA ARG A 160 10.05 17.27 -12.75
C ARG A 160 9.02 16.92 -11.69
N ALA A 161 8.26 15.84 -11.87
CA ALA A 161 7.25 15.38 -10.92
C ALA A 161 7.86 14.99 -9.55
N ARG A 162 9.10 14.50 -9.54
CA ARG A 162 9.82 14.07 -8.33
C ARG A 162 10.33 15.22 -7.46
N HIS A 163 10.59 16.38 -8.06
CA HIS A 163 11.24 17.50 -7.41
C HIS A 163 10.47 18.05 -6.19
N PRO A 164 9.15 18.31 -6.25
CA PRO A 164 8.40 18.83 -5.09
C PRO A 164 8.42 17.93 -3.86
N ALA A 165 8.54 16.61 -4.07
CA ALA A 165 8.63 15.63 -2.99
C ALA A 165 10.06 15.44 -2.45
N GLY A 166 11.05 16.17 -2.98
CA GLY A 166 12.46 16.05 -2.59
C GLY A 166 13.09 14.72 -2.99
N LEU A 167 12.56 14.03 -4.00
CA LEU A 167 13.13 12.79 -4.50
C LEU A 167 14.27 13.10 -5.47
N SER A 168 15.42 12.42 -5.31
CA SER A 168 16.56 12.56 -6.23
C SER A 168 16.15 12.26 -7.67
N PRO A 169 16.80 12.82 -8.70
CA PRO A 169 16.53 12.45 -10.09
C PRO A 169 16.76 10.96 -10.35
N VAL A 170 15.94 10.37 -11.23
CA VAL A 170 16.14 9.03 -11.77
C VAL A 170 17.31 9.09 -12.75
N LYS A 171 18.32 8.25 -12.51
CA LYS A 171 19.56 8.21 -13.30
C LYS A 171 19.76 6.92 -14.07
N SER A 172 19.10 5.84 -13.66
CA SER A 172 19.24 4.52 -14.26
C SER A 172 18.01 4.19 -15.12
N ILE A 173 18.24 3.42 -16.19
CA ILE A 173 17.18 2.93 -17.06
C ILE A 173 16.28 1.97 -16.28
N GLU A 174 16.84 1.18 -15.37
CA GLU A 174 16.13 0.21 -14.55
C GLU A 174 15.13 0.87 -13.60
N ASP A 175 15.53 1.95 -12.91
CA ASP A 175 14.60 2.67 -12.04
C ASP A 175 13.55 3.43 -12.85
N ALA A 176 13.90 3.98 -14.03
CA ALA A 176 12.93 4.61 -14.92
C ALA A 176 11.88 3.60 -15.43
N ARG A 177 12.32 2.41 -15.83
CA ARG A 177 11.44 1.32 -16.25
C ARG A 177 10.51 0.87 -15.11
N ALA A 178 11.06 0.66 -13.91
CA ALA A 178 10.25 0.27 -12.75
C ALA A 178 9.19 1.32 -12.38
N ILE A 179 9.50 2.61 -12.54
CA ILE A 179 8.50 3.68 -12.32
C ILE A 179 7.45 3.68 -13.44
N THR A 180 7.87 3.49 -14.68
CA THR A 180 6.96 3.41 -15.85
C THR A 180 5.97 2.25 -15.70
N GLU A 181 6.45 1.04 -15.38
CA GLU A 181 5.61 -0.12 -15.09
C GLU A 181 4.62 0.15 -13.95
N MET A 182 5.06 0.85 -12.90
CA MET A 182 4.17 1.25 -11.81
C MET A 182 3.12 2.28 -12.26
N ILE A 183 3.48 3.24 -13.12
CA ILE A 183 2.52 4.19 -13.71
C ILE A 183 1.47 3.46 -14.55
N GLU A 184 1.89 2.52 -15.39
CA GLU A 184 0.98 1.68 -16.19
C GLU A 184 0.02 0.90 -15.28
N MET A 185 0.54 0.25 -14.23
CA MET A 185 -0.29 -0.43 -13.23
C MET A 185 -1.26 0.50 -12.50
N LEU A 186 -1.03 1.82 -12.44
CA LEU A 186 -1.97 2.78 -11.86
C LEU A 186 -3.06 3.24 -12.85
N ARG A 187 -2.87 3.02 -14.14
CA ARG A 187 -3.77 3.45 -15.22
C ARG A 187 -4.74 2.37 -15.69
N ASP A 188 -4.37 1.11 -15.48
CA ASP A 188 -5.21 -0.09 -15.69
C ASP A 188 -6.51 -0.06 -14.87
#